data_AF-A0A939HSC4-F1
#
_entry.id   AF-A0A939HSC4-F1
#
_cell.length_a   1.000
_cell.length_b   1.000
_cell.length_c   1.000
_cell.angle_alpha   90.00
_cell.angle_beta   90.00
_cell.angle_gamma   90.00
#
_symmetry.space_group_name_H-M   'P 1'
#
loop_
_entity.id
_entity.type
_entity.pdbx_description
1 polymer ?
#
loop_
_entity_poly.entity_id
_entity_poly.type
_entity_poly.pdbx_seq_one_letter_code
_entity_poly.pdbx_strand_id
1 'polypeptide(L)'
;MVRVRVRQHVNPLSHKYQMPVRPPDWRQVYASRHQPLLLDIGCARGRFLLKMAQLQPDWNFLGLEIREPLVSEANELRSQLGLTNLHYLFINVNNELQPLLRSFRAGALQRVTIQFPDPWFKNRHRKRRMVQPQLVADLAQHLPIGGDVFLQSDLESVARLMRDRFSEHPAFTQVTSSPTPAPTLKGGATGTKPACAGYITNLEENGMHNWLAENPLPVPTEREIAILAGSKPVYRALFVRK
;
A
#
# COMPACT_ATOMS: atom_id res chain seq x y z
N MET A 1 17.20 2.68 21.17
CA MET A 1 16.83 3.91 20.43
C MET A 1 15.71 4.64 21.15
N VAL A 2 15.84 5.95 21.35
CA VAL A 2 14.76 6.78 21.90
C VAL A 2 13.61 6.80 20.90
N ARG A 3 12.39 6.45 21.34
CA ARG A 3 11.21 6.43 20.47
C ARG A 3 10.96 7.85 19.93
N VAL A 4 11.08 8.03 18.62
CA VAL A 4 10.81 9.32 17.98
C VAL A 4 9.34 9.69 18.22
N ARG A 5 9.10 10.82 18.89
CA ARG A 5 7.76 11.37 19.10
C ARG A 5 7.40 12.21 17.89
N VAL A 6 6.40 11.77 17.14
CA VAL A 6 5.88 12.48 15.98
C VAL A 6 4.38 12.70 16.16
N ARG A 7 3.87 13.85 15.71
CA ARG A 7 2.42 14.09 15.66
C ARG A 7 1.77 13.02 14.78
N GLN A 8 0.64 12.48 15.24
CA GLN A 8 -0.03 11.40 14.53
C GLN A 8 -0.53 11.84 13.16
N HIS A 9 -1.15 13.03 13.08
CA HIS A 9 -1.73 13.58 11.86
C HIS A 9 -1.01 14.87 11.44
N VAL A 10 -0.82 15.06 10.13
CA VAL A 10 -0.20 16.26 9.56
C VAL A 10 -1.06 16.85 8.43
N ASN A 11 -0.99 18.16 8.21
CA ASN A 11 -1.66 18.78 7.06
C ASN A 11 -0.78 18.61 5.80
N PRO A 12 -1.15 17.77 4.82
CA PRO A 12 -0.34 17.54 3.61
C PRO A 12 -0.23 18.79 2.73
N LEU A 13 -1.10 19.79 2.93
CA LEU A 13 -1.10 21.04 2.17
C LEU A 13 -0.15 22.11 2.74
N SER A 14 0.63 21.79 3.78
CA SER A 14 1.62 22.72 4.33
C SER A 14 2.81 22.86 3.38
N HIS A 15 3.35 24.09 3.24
CA HIS A 15 4.46 24.42 2.33
C HIS A 15 5.66 23.45 2.43
N LYS A 16 6.02 23.04 3.65
CA LYS A 16 7.14 22.11 3.88
C LYS A 16 6.96 20.72 3.24
N TYR A 17 5.75 20.34 2.85
CA TYR A 17 5.43 19.08 2.19
C TYR A 17 5.19 19.25 0.69
N GLN A 18 5.48 20.42 0.13
CA GLN A 18 5.31 20.72 -1.29
C GLN A 18 6.64 20.64 -2.06
N MET A 19 7.74 20.30 -1.38
CA MET A 19 9.04 20.17 -2.02
C MET A 19 9.11 18.90 -2.87
N PRO A 20 9.61 18.96 -4.12
CA PRO A 20 9.74 17.79 -4.97
C PRO A 20 10.66 16.75 -4.34
N VAL A 21 10.26 15.48 -4.42
CA VAL A 21 11.10 14.38 -3.96
C VAL A 21 11.92 13.86 -5.12
N ARG A 22 13.23 13.73 -4.93
CA ARG A 22 14.10 13.05 -5.90
C ARG A 22 14.17 11.57 -5.52
N PRO A 23 13.66 10.65 -6.37
CA PRO A 23 13.84 9.22 -6.14
C PRO A 23 15.33 8.89 -6.00
N PRO A 24 15.72 8.00 -5.08
CA PRO A 24 17.09 7.53 -5.00
C PRO A 24 17.46 6.71 -6.24
N ASP A 25 18.75 6.46 -6.43
CA ASP A 25 19.19 5.47 -7.41
C ASP A 25 18.78 4.08 -6.93
N TRP A 26 17.72 3.53 -7.53
CA TRP A 26 17.20 2.21 -7.18
C TRP A 26 18.22 1.07 -7.30
N ARG A 27 19.32 1.26 -8.07
CA ARG A 27 20.42 0.28 -8.17
C ARG A 27 21.23 0.17 -6.89
N GLN A 28 21.23 1.22 -6.08
CA GLN A 28 21.91 1.28 -4.79
C GLN A 28 20.97 0.88 -3.63
N VAL A 29 19.66 0.84 -3.90
CA VAL A 29 18.63 0.50 -2.91
C VAL A 29 18.30 -0.98 -2.96
N TYR A 30 18.02 -1.50 -4.16
CA TYR A 30 17.54 -2.87 -4.34
C TYR A 30 18.64 -3.77 -4.93
N ALA A 31 18.88 -4.91 -4.29
CA ALA A 31 19.79 -5.94 -4.82
C ALA A 31 19.34 -6.43 -6.20
N SER A 32 18.03 -6.57 -6.43
CA SER A 32 17.46 -6.89 -7.74
C SER A 32 16.29 -5.97 -8.07
N ARG A 33 16.47 -5.07 -9.04
CA ARG A 33 15.40 -4.16 -9.52
C ARG A 33 14.35 -4.85 -10.40
N HIS A 34 14.53 -6.14 -10.71
CA HIS A 34 13.62 -6.89 -11.56
C HIS A 34 12.52 -7.59 -10.77
N GLN A 35 12.68 -7.69 -9.46
CA GLN A 35 11.65 -8.23 -8.57
C GLN A 35 10.39 -7.36 -8.56
N PRO A 36 9.21 -7.97 -8.41
CA PRO A 36 7.96 -7.25 -8.25
C PRO A 36 7.99 -6.32 -7.03
N LEU A 37 7.29 -5.19 -7.12
CA LEU A 37 7.27 -4.15 -6.11
C LEU A 37 5.89 -4.08 -5.43
N LEU A 38 5.90 -4.09 -4.10
CA LEU A 38 4.78 -3.68 -3.26
C LEU A 38 5.02 -2.27 -2.72
N LEU A 39 4.06 -1.38 -2.95
CA LEU A 39 4.07 0.00 -2.48
C LEU A 39 3.07 0.20 -1.32
N ASP A 40 3.54 0.58 -0.13
CA ASP A 40 2.66 0.92 1.01
C ASP A 40 2.57 2.43 1.19
N ILE A 41 1.39 2.99 0.92
CA ILE A 41 1.12 4.42 0.99
C ILE A 41 0.65 4.78 2.40
N GLY A 42 1.41 5.61 3.10
CA GLY A 42 1.15 5.96 4.49
C GLY A 42 1.67 4.91 5.47
N CYS A 43 2.88 4.40 5.26
CA CYS A 43 3.41 3.23 5.95
C CYS A 43 3.73 3.42 7.45
N ALA A 44 3.54 4.63 8.00
CA ALA A 44 3.83 4.96 9.40
C ALA A 44 5.25 4.58 9.84
N ARG A 45 5.40 3.68 10.80
CA ARG A 45 6.72 3.20 11.28
C ARG A 45 7.31 2.09 10.41
N GLY A 46 6.61 1.67 9.36
CA GLY A 46 7.09 0.71 8.38
C GLY A 46 7.15 -0.75 8.84
N ARG A 47 6.71 -1.11 10.05
CA ARG A 47 6.93 -2.49 10.56
C ARG A 47 6.21 -3.57 9.77
N PHE A 48 5.05 -3.23 9.18
CA PHE A 48 4.39 -4.10 8.19
C PHE A 48 5.35 -4.47 7.04
N LEU A 49 5.90 -3.47 6.35
CA LEU A 49 6.85 -3.70 5.26
C LEU A 49 8.15 -4.35 5.71
N LEU A 50 8.65 -4.02 6.90
CA LEU A 50 9.84 -4.65 7.46
C LEU A 50 9.67 -6.17 7.57
N LYS A 51 8.53 -6.63 8.11
CA LYS A 51 8.21 -8.06 8.22
C LYS A 51 7.96 -8.68 6.85
N MET A 52 7.24 -7.99 5.97
CA MET A 52 7.01 -8.47 4.59
C MET A 52 8.33 -8.70 3.84
N ALA A 53 9.26 -7.77 3.93
CA ALA A 53 10.58 -7.85 3.29
C ALA A 53 11.41 -9.03 3.79
N GLN A 54 11.31 -9.36 5.09
CA GLN A 54 11.96 -10.54 5.68
C GLN A 54 11.32 -11.86 5.22
N LEU A 55 9.99 -11.88 5.05
CA LEU A 55 9.25 -13.08 4.67
C LEU A 55 9.25 -13.34 3.16
N GLN A 56 9.43 -12.31 2.34
CA GLN A 56 9.32 -12.37 0.88
C GLN A 56 10.56 -11.74 0.21
N PRO A 57 11.73 -12.41 0.26
CA PRO A 57 12.97 -11.89 -0.32
C PRO A 57 12.90 -11.74 -1.86
N ASP A 58 11.93 -12.39 -2.51
CA ASP A 58 11.69 -12.29 -3.96
C ASP A 58 10.88 -11.06 -4.38
N TRP A 59 10.51 -10.20 -3.44
CA TRP A 59 9.78 -8.95 -3.67
C TRP A 59 10.59 -7.75 -3.17
N ASN A 60 10.45 -6.65 -3.89
CA ASN A 60 10.86 -5.33 -3.42
C ASN A 60 9.70 -4.64 -2.69
N PHE A 61 10.04 -3.82 -1.71
CA PHE A 61 9.08 -3.11 -0.86
C PHE A 61 9.46 -1.63 -0.74
N LEU A 62 8.49 -0.75 -1.00
CA LEU A 62 8.65 0.68 -0.80
C LEU A 62 7.56 1.23 0.12
N GLY A 63 7.97 1.83 1.23
CA GLY A 63 7.06 2.56 2.12
C GLY A 63 7.10 4.05 1.87
N LEU A 64 5.93 4.66 1.69
CA LEU A 64 5.78 6.10 1.51
C LEU A 64 5.20 6.73 2.77
N GLU A 65 5.87 7.74 3.33
CA GLU A 65 5.39 8.42 4.54
C GLU A 65 5.72 9.91 4.50
N ILE A 66 4.78 10.74 4.94
CA ILE A 66 4.89 12.21 4.94
C ILE A 66 5.57 12.74 6.22
N ARG A 67 5.81 11.88 7.21
CA ARG A 67 6.50 12.20 8.45
C ARG A 67 7.95 11.73 8.37
N GLU A 68 8.81 12.61 7.87
CA GLU A 68 10.25 12.38 7.69
C GLU A 68 10.96 11.70 8.88
N PRO A 69 10.73 12.06 10.15
CA PRO A 69 11.41 11.38 11.27
C PRO A 69 11.09 9.88 11.37
N LEU A 70 9.90 9.44 10.93
CA LEU A 70 9.55 8.02 10.90
C LEU A 70 10.25 7.29 9.75
N VAL A 71 10.45 7.96 8.61
CA VAL A 71 11.20 7.44 7.46
C VAL A 71 12.65 7.20 7.84
N SER A 72 13.28 8.15 8.53
CA SER A 72 14.66 8.00 9.01
C SER A 72 14.79 6.81 9.97
N GLU A 73 13.92 6.72 10.98
CA GLU A 73 13.89 5.59 11.93
C GLU A 73 13.71 4.23 11.21
N ALA A 74 12.81 4.17 10.23
CA ALA A 74 12.53 2.95 9.48
C ALA A 74 13.72 2.54 8.57
N ASN A 75 14.39 3.49 7.93
CA ASN A 75 15.57 3.24 7.12
C ASN A 75 16.80 2.85 7.96
N GLU A 76 16.96 3.41 9.16
CA GLU A 76 17.99 3.00 10.12
C GLU A 76 17.78 1.53 10.54
N LEU A 77 16.55 1.16 10.92
CA LEU A 77 16.22 -0.21 11.29
C LEU A 77 16.41 -1.19 10.13
N ARG A 78 15.98 -0.80 8.92
CA ARG A 78 16.25 -1.56 7.69
C ARG A 78 17.75 -1.81 7.52
N SER A 79 18.57 -0.77 7.66
CA SER A 79 20.03 -0.84 7.49
C SER A 79 20.67 -1.78 8.52
N GLN A 80 20.26 -1.69 9.78
CA GLN A 80 20.72 -2.58 10.86
C GLN A 80 20.41 -4.06 10.59
N LEU A 81 19.31 -4.34 9.90
CA LEU A 81 18.90 -5.69 9.50
C LEU A 81 19.48 -6.13 8.14
N GLY A 82 20.25 -5.28 7.47
CA GLY A 82 20.88 -5.60 6.19
C GLY A 82 19.89 -5.86 5.05
N LEU A 83 18.66 -5.33 5.11
CA LEU A 83 17.63 -5.61 4.12
C LEU A 83 17.88 -4.82 2.83
N THR A 84 18.05 -5.54 1.72
CA THR A 84 18.34 -5.00 0.38
C THR A 84 17.16 -5.09 -0.59
N ASN A 85 15.97 -5.46 -0.09
CA ASN A 85 14.72 -5.52 -0.85
C ASN A 85 13.66 -4.55 -0.29
N LEU A 86 14.07 -3.59 0.55
CA LEU A 86 13.17 -2.68 1.25
C LEU A 86 13.72 -1.25 1.22
N HIS A 87 12.84 -0.26 1.15
CA HIS A 87 13.19 1.14 1.37
C HIS A 87 12.00 1.95 1.87
N TYR A 88 12.28 3.08 2.52
CA TYR A 88 11.27 4.05 2.94
C TYR A 88 11.61 5.42 2.37
N LEU A 89 10.61 6.12 1.85
CA LEU A 89 10.76 7.42 1.22
C LEU A 89 9.87 8.46 1.90
N PHE A 90 10.46 9.59 2.25
CA PHE A 90 9.73 10.77 2.69
C PHE A 90 9.08 11.42 1.47
N ILE A 91 7.75 11.46 1.45
CA ILE A 91 7.00 11.95 0.29
C ILE A 91 5.61 12.44 0.65
N ASN A 92 5.16 13.45 -0.09
CA ASN A 92 3.75 13.81 -0.17
C ASN A 92 3.13 13.18 -1.42
N VAL A 93 2.46 12.05 -1.22
CA VAL A 93 1.90 11.25 -2.32
C VAL A 93 0.83 11.97 -3.16
N ASN A 94 0.21 13.02 -2.63
CA ASN A 94 -0.78 13.80 -3.37
C ASN A 94 -0.17 14.57 -4.56
N ASN A 95 1.14 14.82 -4.53
CA ASN A 95 1.82 15.62 -5.54
C ASN A 95 2.90 14.83 -6.30
N GLU A 96 3.57 13.90 -5.61
CA GLU A 96 4.84 13.33 -6.08
C GLU A 96 4.74 11.85 -6.46
N LEU A 97 3.54 11.24 -6.42
CA LEU A 97 3.37 9.82 -6.73
C LEU A 97 3.73 9.50 -8.18
N GLN A 98 3.25 10.29 -9.14
CA GLN A 98 3.46 10.00 -10.55
C GLN A 98 4.96 10.09 -10.95
N PRO A 99 5.73 11.15 -10.62
CA PRO A 99 7.17 11.17 -10.87
C PRO A 99 7.92 10.01 -10.22
N LEU A 100 7.54 9.64 -8.99
CA LEU A 100 8.11 8.49 -8.29
C LEU A 100 7.85 7.18 -9.07
N LEU A 101 6.61 6.92 -9.48
CA LEU A 101 6.28 5.68 -10.19
C LEU A 101 6.98 5.58 -11.56
N ARG A 102 7.15 6.70 -12.28
CA ARG A 102 7.92 6.76 -13.53
C ARG A 102 9.41 6.43 -13.36
N SER A 103 9.95 6.55 -12.14
CA SER A 103 11.35 6.20 -11.87
C SER A 103 11.61 4.68 -11.81
N PHE A 104 10.55 3.88 -11.73
CA PHE A 104 10.63 2.42 -11.77
C PHE A 104 10.55 1.89 -13.20
N ARG A 105 11.03 0.65 -13.38
CA ARG A 105 10.78 -0.10 -14.62
C ARG A 105 9.28 -0.30 -14.81
N ALA A 106 8.79 -0.18 -16.05
CA ALA A 106 7.42 -0.53 -16.38
C ALA A 106 7.07 -1.95 -15.91
N GLY A 107 5.90 -2.11 -15.26
CA GLY A 107 5.46 -3.38 -14.69
C GLY A 107 6.23 -3.83 -13.44
N ALA A 108 7.06 -2.99 -12.82
CA ALA A 108 7.65 -3.32 -11.53
C ALA A 108 6.60 -3.30 -10.41
N LEU A 109 5.75 -2.26 -10.36
CA LEU A 109 4.67 -2.15 -9.38
C LEU A 109 3.67 -3.29 -9.60
N GLN A 110 3.42 -4.12 -8.59
CA GLN A 110 2.46 -5.23 -8.69
C GLN A 110 1.35 -5.15 -7.64
N ARG A 111 1.61 -4.49 -6.50
CA ARG A 111 0.65 -4.34 -5.40
C ARG A 111 0.78 -2.98 -4.73
N VAL A 112 -0.34 -2.40 -4.35
CA VAL A 112 -0.40 -1.19 -3.53
C VAL A 112 -1.20 -1.47 -2.27
N THR A 113 -0.74 -0.98 -1.13
CA THR A 113 -1.48 -1.04 0.13
C THR A 113 -1.74 0.38 0.64
N ILE A 114 -2.96 0.64 1.11
CA ILE A 114 -3.35 1.89 1.78
C ILE A 114 -4.06 1.50 3.08
N GLN A 115 -3.35 1.60 4.20
CA GLN A 115 -3.77 0.98 5.45
C GLN A 115 -3.91 2.03 6.54
N PHE A 116 -5.13 2.16 7.07
CA PHE A 116 -5.52 3.06 8.15
C PHE A 116 -5.16 4.55 7.95
N PRO A 117 -5.49 5.15 6.79
CA PRO A 117 -5.17 6.55 6.54
C PRO A 117 -5.98 7.50 7.44
N ASP A 118 -5.46 8.72 7.59
CA ASP A 118 -6.09 9.77 8.40
C ASP A 118 -7.52 10.09 7.91
N PRO A 119 -8.52 10.13 8.81
CA PRO A 119 -9.93 10.17 8.43
C PRO A 119 -10.43 11.49 7.83
N TRP A 120 -9.78 12.62 8.11
CA TRP A 120 -10.16 13.99 7.71
C TRP A 120 -11.69 14.20 7.48
N PHE A 121 -12.48 14.05 8.55
CA PHE A 121 -13.95 13.97 8.48
C PHE A 121 -14.63 15.24 7.92
N LYS A 122 -14.14 16.44 8.28
CA LYS A 122 -14.78 17.70 7.90
C LYS A 122 -14.70 17.93 6.39
N ASN A 123 -15.80 18.32 5.73
CA ASN A 123 -15.84 18.57 4.28
C ASN A 123 -14.76 19.56 3.80
N ARG A 124 -14.48 20.61 4.58
CA ARG A 124 -13.37 21.55 4.31
C ARG A 124 -11.98 20.90 4.25
N HIS A 125 -11.82 19.70 4.81
CA HIS A 125 -10.58 18.92 4.80
C HIS A 125 -10.60 17.82 3.72
N ARG A 126 -11.59 17.78 2.83
CA ARG A 126 -11.69 16.75 1.78
C ARG A 126 -10.41 16.64 0.96
N LYS A 127 -9.76 17.76 0.62
CA LYS A 127 -8.47 17.81 -0.10
C LYS A 127 -7.28 17.23 0.67
N ARG A 128 -7.43 16.92 1.96
CA ARG A 128 -6.38 16.30 2.80
C ARG A 128 -6.49 14.78 2.88
N ARG A 129 -7.62 14.20 2.44
CA ARG A 129 -7.81 12.75 2.42
C ARG A 129 -6.79 12.13 1.46
N MET A 130 -6.25 10.97 1.81
CA MET A 130 -5.21 10.31 1.04
C MET A 130 -5.72 9.81 -0.31
N VAL A 131 -6.87 9.11 -0.33
CA VAL A 131 -7.45 8.57 -1.56
C VAL A 131 -8.28 9.65 -2.26
N GLN A 132 -7.64 10.37 -3.18
CA GLN A 132 -8.25 11.31 -4.12
C GLN A 132 -8.40 10.66 -5.51
N PRO A 133 -9.30 11.17 -6.37
CA PRO A 133 -9.43 10.69 -7.75
C PRO A 133 -8.10 10.67 -8.52
N GLN A 134 -7.26 11.68 -8.34
CA GLN A 134 -5.94 11.74 -9.00
C GLN A 134 -5.02 10.58 -8.58
N LEU A 135 -5.01 10.22 -7.29
CA LEU A 135 -4.21 9.10 -6.81
C LEU A 135 -4.68 7.79 -7.46
N VAL A 136 -6.00 7.58 -7.56
CA VAL A 136 -6.56 6.38 -8.22
C VAL A 136 -6.18 6.36 -9.71
N ALA A 137 -6.26 7.49 -10.40
CA ALA A 137 -5.85 7.60 -11.80
C ALA A 137 -4.35 7.34 -12.01
N ASP A 138 -3.49 7.87 -11.15
CA ASP A 138 -2.04 7.64 -11.22
C ASP A 138 -1.69 6.15 -11.00
N LEU A 139 -2.37 5.50 -10.05
CA LEU A 139 -2.23 4.06 -9.83
C LEU A 139 -2.74 3.26 -11.03
N ALA A 140 -3.88 3.63 -11.60
CA ALA A 140 -4.43 3.01 -12.80
C ALA A 140 -3.49 3.13 -14.01
N GLN A 141 -2.64 4.14 -14.09
CA GLN A 141 -1.66 4.26 -15.17
C GLN A 141 -0.48 3.29 -15.01
N HIS A 142 -0.01 3.06 -13.78
CA HIS A 142 1.29 2.41 -13.52
C HIS A 142 1.21 0.96 -13.02
N LEU A 143 0.16 0.60 -12.28
CA LEU A 143 -0.05 -0.76 -11.80
C LEU A 143 -0.50 -1.64 -12.97
N PRO A 144 0.10 -2.76 -13.38
CA PRO A 144 -0.30 -3.51 -14.57
C PRO A 144 -1.68 -4.17 -14.40
N ILE A 145 -2.29 -4.60 -15.51
CA ILE A 145 -3.49 -5.46 -15.48
C ILE A 145 -3.18 -6.69 -14.61
N GLY A 146 -4.11 -7.04 -13.72
CA GLY A 146 -3.96 -8.09 -12.71
C GLY A 146 -3.20 -7.67 -11.45
N GLY A 147 -2.58 -6.47 -11.43
CA GLY A 147 -2.06 -5.88 -10.20
C GLY A 147 -3.19 -5.42 -9.29
N ASP A 148 -2.93 -5.36 -7.98
CA ASP A 148 -3.98 -5.12 -6.99
C ASP A 148 -3.71 -3.96 -6.02
N VAL A 149 -4.79 -3.44 -5.45
CA VAL A 149 -4.79 -2.41 -4.42
C VAL A 149 -5.60 -2.90 -3.23
N PHE A 150 -4.92 -3.05 -2.09
CA PHE A 150 -5.53 -3.43 -0.83
C PHE A 150 -5.74 -2.21 0.07
N LEU A 151 -6.97 -2.05 0.54
CA LEU A 151 -7.42 -0.94 1.36
C LEU A 151 -7.92 -1.47 2.71
N GLN A 152 -7.56 -0.79 3.79
CA GLN A 152 -8.03 -1.17 5.12
C GLN A 152 -8.20 0.03 6.05
N SER A 153 -9.23 0.02 6.90
CA SER A 153 -9.43 1.03 7.95
C SER A 153 -10.30 0.49 9.09
N ASP A 154 -10.10 1.02 10.30
CA ASP A 154 -10.95 0.82 11.47
C ASP A 154 -12.15 1.78 11.51
N LEU A 155 -12.24 2.71 10.56
CA LEU A 155 -13.32 3.67 10.43
C LEU A 155 -14.10 3.40 9.15
N GLU A 156 -15.35 2.95 9.29
CA GLU A 156 -16.18 2.56 8.15
C GLU A 156 -16.35 3.69 7.13
N SER A 157 -16.56 4.92 7.60
CA SER A 157 -16.71 6.10 6.73
C SER A 157 -15.45 6.39 5.89
N VAL A 158 -14.26 6.11 6.44
CA VAL A 158 -12.99 6.23 5.71
C VAL A 158 -12.85 5.10 4.71
N ALA A 159 -13.11 3.86 5.14
CA ALA A 159 -13.06 2.69 4.27
C ALA A 159 -14.00 2.83 3.07
N ARG A 160 -15.24 3.31 3.30
CA ARG A 160 -16.24 3.56 2.25
C ARG A 160 -15.74 4.60 1.28
N LEU A 161 -15.21 5.72 1.76
CA LEU A 161 -14.67 6.75 0.89
C LEU A 161 -13.52 6.23 0.01
N MET A 162 -12.61 5.42 0.57
CA MET A 162 -11.54 4.83 -0.23
C MET A 162 -12.12 3.87 -1.28
N ARG A 163 -12.97 2.93 -0.86
CA ARG A 163 -13.64 1.96 -1.74
C ARG A 163 -14.36 2.67 -2.88
N ASP A 164 -15.23 3.62 -2.57
CA ASP A 164 -16.06 4.31 -3.55
C ASP A 164 -15.20 5.03 -4.61
N ARG A 165 -14.06 5.62 -4.23
CA ARG A 165 -13.12 6.24 -5.18
C ARG A 165 -12.50 5.25 -6.16
N PHE A 166 -12.19 4.03 -5.71
CA PHE A 166 -11.71 2.98 -6.60
C PHE A 166 -12.84 2.41 -7.46
N SER A 167 -14.04 2.24 -6.90
CA SER A 167 -15.22 1.77 -7.63
C SER A 167 -15.68 2.76 -8.71
N GLU A 168 -15.48 4.06 -8.52
CA GLU A 168 -15.77 5.11 -9.52
C GLU A 168 -14.81 5.06 -10.73
N HIS A 169 -13.63 4.45 -10.60
CA HIS A 169 -12.62 4.47 -11.65
C HIS A 169 -12.71 3.22 -12.55
N PRO A 170 -12.88 3.36 -13.88
CA PRO A 170 -13.21 2.24 -14.77
C PRO A 170 -12.11 1.18 -14.89
N ALA A 171 -10.86 1.50 -14.54
CA ALA A 171 -9.74 0.56 -14.60
C ALA A 171 -9.71 -0.45 -13.44
N PHE A 172 -10.54 -0.29 -12.40
CA PHE A 172 -10.52 -1.16 -11.22
C PHE A 172 -11.81 -1.96 -11.10
N THR A 173 -11.72 -3.11 -10.46
CA THR A 173 -12.87 -3.94 -10.10
C THR A 173 -12.65 -4.48 -8.70
N GLN A 174 -13.67 -4.34 -7.84
CA GLN A 174 -13.61 -4.82 -6.47
C GLN A 174 -13.69 -6.35 -6.44
N VAL A 175 -12.83 -6.97 -5.64
CA VAL A 175 -12.91 -8.39 -5.30
C VAL A 175 -13.88 -8.56 -4.13
N THR A 176 -14.91 -9.37 -4.34
CA THR A 176 -16.05 -9.58 -3.42
C THR A 176 -15.99 -10.90 -2.66
N SER A 177 -15.25 -11.89 -3.16
CA SER A 177 -14.98 -13.16 -2.49
C SER A 177 -13.47 -13.34 -2.30
N SER A 178 -13.05 -13.81 -1.12
CA SER A 178 -11.65 -14.15 -0.85
C SER A 178 -11.14 -15.10 -1.95
N PRO A 179 -9.99 -14.82 -2.60
CA PRO A 179 -9.40 -15.81 -3.50
C PRO A 179 -9.16 -17.09 -2.70
N THR A 180 -9.55 -18.24 -3.26
CA THR A 180 -9.10 -19.53 -2.73
C THR A 180 -7.57 -19.50 -2.75
N PRO A 181 -6.86 -19.84 -1.65
CA PRO A 181 -5.41 -19.89 -1.68
C PRO A 181 -4.98 -20.81 -2.82
N ALA A 182 -4.19 -20.29 -3.75
CA ALA A 182 -3.62 -21.10 -4.83
C ALA A 182 -2.85 -22.28 -4.20
N PRO A 183 -2.93 -23.49 -4.78
CA PRO A 183 -2.22 -24.64 -4.26
C PRO A 183 -0.74 -24.32 -4.15
N THR A 184 -0.17 -24.55 -2.97
CA THR A 184 1.23 -24.31 -2.65
C THR A 184 2.10 -25.00 -3.69
N LEU A 185 2.81 -24.22 -4.53
CA LEU A 185 3.77 -24.77 -5.47
C LEU A 185 4.90 -25.43 -4.67
N LYS A 186 4.90 -26.76 -4.62
CA LYS A 186 6.11 -27.54 -4.29
C LYS A 186 7.15 -27.23 -5.36
N GLY A 187 8.40 -27.13 -4.91
CA GLY A 187 9.50 -26.51 -5.63
C GLY A 187 9.74 -26.98 -7.06
N GLY A 188 10.28 -26.07 -7.86
CA GLY A 188 10.73 -26.30 -9.22
C GLY A 188 11.26 -24.98 -9.79
N ALA A 189 12.58 -24.85 -9.82
CA ALA A 189 13.26 -23.72 -10.43
C ALA A 189 13.02 -23.73 -11.95
N THR A 190 12.17 -22.84 -12.45
CA THR A 190 12.22 -22.30 -13.82
C THR A 190 11.44 -20.99 -13.85
N GLY A 191 12.01 -19.95 -14.45
CA GLY A 191 11.42 -18.62 -14.50
C GLY A 191 10.03 -18.59 -15.14
N THR A 192 9.02 -18.40 -14.30
CA THR A 192 7.66 -18.00 -14.69
C THR A 192 7.21 -16.91 -13.73
N LYS A 193 6.67 -15.82 -14.29
CA LYS A 193 6.08 -14.69 -13.54
C LYS A 193 5.27 -15.21 -12.34
N PRO A 194 5.38 -14.62 -11.14
CA PRO A 194 4.32 -14.77 -10.17
C PRO A 194 3.14 -13.95 -10.73
N ALA A 195 2.33 -14.60 -11.56
CA ALA A 195 1.02 -14.07 -11.86
C ALA A 195 0.26 -14.11 -10.53
N CYS A 196 -0.33 -12.97 -10.15
CA CYS A 196 -1.45 -12.93 -9.21
C CYS A 196 -2.69 -13.63 -9.85
N ALA A 197 -2.51 -14.83 -10.41
CA ALA A 197 -3.55 -15.63 -11.00
C ALA A 197 -4.24 -16.39 -9.86
N GLY A 198 -5.42 -15.91 -9.47
CA GLY A 198 -6.23 -16.55 -8.43
C GLY A 198 -7.44 -15.74 -7.95
N TYR A 199 -7.61 -14.49 -8.38
CA TYR A 199 -8.79 -13.71 -8.01
C TYR A 199 -9.98 -14.09 -8.91
N ILE A 200 -10.87 -14.95 -8.40
CA ILE A 200 -12.19 -15.15 -9.01
C ILE A 200 -13.02 -13.89 -8.72
N THR A 201 -13.40 -13.16 -9.78
CA THR A 201 -14.30 -12.00 -9.67
C THR A 201 -15.75 -12.48 -9.73
N ASN A 202 -16.36 -12.77 -8.58
CA ASN A 202 -17.80 -13.00 -8.52
C ASN A 202 -18.53 -11.64 -8.48
N LEU A 203 -19.25 -11.29 -9.53
CA LEU A 203 -20.12 -10.11 -9.54
C LEU A 203 -21.42 -10.50 -8.81
N GLU A 204 -21.53 -10.20 -7.53
CA GLU A 204 -22.82 -10.25 -6.83
C GLU A 204 -23.43 -8.85 -6.77
N GLU A 205 -24.53 -8.67 -7.51
CA GLU A 205 -25.48 -7.58 -7.34
C GLU A 205 -26.32 -7.89 -6.09
N ASN A 206 -25.98 -7.31 -4.94
CA ASN A 206 -26.96 -6.99 -3.88
C ASN A 206 -26.33 -6.19 -2.73
N GLY A 207 -26.49 -4.86 -2.77
CA GLY A 207 -27.04 -4.04 -1.68
C GLY A 207 -26.37 -3.95 -0.30
N MET A 208 -25.37 -4.77 0.06
CA MET A 208 -24.69 -4.69 1.37
C MET A 208 -23.18 -4.60 1.16
N HIS A 209 -22.51 -3.81 2.01
CA HIS A 209 -21.12 -3.43 1.81
C HIS A 209 -20.18 -4.64 1.88
N ASN A 210 -19.79 -5.18 0.73
CA ASN A 210 -18.88 -6.32 0.61
C ASN A 210 -17.46 -5.96 1.06
N TRP A 211 -17.22 -5.97 2.36
CA TRP A 211 -15.89 -5.93 2.94
C TRP A 211 -15.28 -7.34 2.90
N LEU A 212 -13.97 -7.43 2.66
CA LEU A 212 -13.26 -8.70 2.82
C LEU A 212 -13.25 -9.13 4.29
N ALA A 213 -13.62 -10.38 4.55
CA ALA A 213 -13.62 -10.96 5.89
C ALA A 213 -12.20 -11.11 6.44
N GLU A 214 -11.28 -11.55 5.60
CA GLU A 214 -9.90 -11.87 5.97
C GLU A 214 -8.91 -10.85 5.41
N ASN A 215 -7.74 -10.75 6.05
CA ASN A 215 -6.61 -10.02 5.49
C ASN A 215 -5.93 -10.90 4.41
N PRO A 216 -5.89 -10.47 3.14
CA PRO A 216 -5.25 -11.24 2.07
C PRO A 216 -3.71 -11.20 2.13
N LEU A 217 -3.13 -10.46 3.08
CA LEU A 217 -1.69 -10.33 3.27
C LEU A 217 -1.21 -11.22 4.43
N PRO A 218 0.00 -11.80 4.33
CA PRO A 218 0.53 -12.71 5.35
C PRO A 218 0.95 -11.98 6.65
N VAL A 219 1.04 -10.64 6.62
CA VAL A 219 1.45 -9.82 7.75
C VAL A 219 0.37 -8.78 8.05
N PRO A 220 -0.25 -8.81 9.24
CA PRO A 220 -1.11 -7.72 9.67
C PRO A 220 -0.29 -6.51 10.13
N THR A 221 -0.85 -5.31 9.98
CA THR A 221 -0.24 -4.10 10.57
C THR A 221 -0.39 -4.09 12.08
N GLU A 222 0.45 -3.32 12.79
CA GLU A 222 0.30 -3.16 14.24
C GLU A 222 -1.06 -2.57 14.64
N ARG A 223 -1.63 -1.71 13.78
CA ARG A 223 -2.95 -1.13 14.02
C ARG A 223 -4.06 -2.16 13.85
N GLU A 224 -3.99 -3.01 12.83
CA GLU A 224 -4.93 -4.12 12.68
C GLU A 224 -4.91 -5.04 13.90
N ILE A 225 -3.73 -5.47 14.35
CA ILE A 225 -3.58 -6.32 15.54
C ILE A 225 -4.24 -5.66 16.74
N ALA A 226 -3.95 -4.37 16.99
CA ALA A 226 -4.49 -3.64 18.14
C ALA A 226 -6.03 -3.48 18.08
N ILE A 227 -6.60 -3.26 16.89
CA ILE A 227 -8.04 -3.09 16.71
C ILE A 227 -8.78 -4.41 16.90
N LEU A 228 -8.27 -5.51 16.32
CA LEU A 228 -8.86 -6.84 16.47
C LEU A 228 -8.75 -7.36 17.91
N ALA A 229 -7.62 -7.13 18.58
CA ALA A 229 -7.47 -7.45 20.01
C ALA A 229 -8.50 -6.70 20.89
N GLY A 230 -8.92 -5.51 20.45
CA GLY A 230 -9.99 -4.74 21.07
C GLY A 230 -11.40 -5.14 20.64
N SER A 231 -11.58 -6.25 19.91
CA SER A 231 -12.87 -6.72 19.36
C SER A 231 -13.60 -5.66 18.52
N LYS A 232 -12.86 -4.77 17.85
CA LYS A 232 -13.40 -3.74 16.98
C LYS A 232 -13.33 -4.19 15.51
N PRO A 233 -14.29 -3.77 14.67
CA PRO A 233 -14.31 -4.18 13.27
C PRO A 233 -13.15 -3.53 12.50
N VAL A 234 -12.70 -4.24 11.46
CA VAL A 234 -11.79 -3.70 10.47
C VAL A 234 -12.39 -3.91 9.08
N TYR A 235 -12.51 -2.82 8.33
CA TYR A 235 -13.12 -2.80 7.01
C TYR A 235 -12.03 -2.93 5.96
N ARG A 236 -12.13 -3.95 5.11
CA ARG A 236 -11.13 -4.31 4.10
C ARG A 236 -11.74 -4.31 2.71
N ALA A 237 -11.03 -3.77 1.72
CA ALA A 237 -11.42 -3.89 0.32
C ALA A 237 -10.19 -4.20 -0.53
N LEU A 238 -10.37 -5.02 -1.56
CA LEU A 238 -9.34 -5.33 -2.53
C LEU A 238 -9.86 -5.00 -3.92
N PHE A 239 -9.04 -4.33 -4.70
CA PHE A 239 -9.33 -3.99 -6.08
C PHE A 239 -8.26 -4.58 -6.98
N VAL A 240 -8.64 -5.11 -8.13
CA VAL A 240 -7.72 -5.57 -9.17
C VAL A 240 -7.85 -4.62 -10.37
N ARG A 241 -6.72 -4.26 -10.98
CA ARG A 241 -6.74 -3.52 -12.25
C ARG A 241 -7.11 -4.49 -13.39
N LYS A 242 -8.11 -4.12 -14.19
CA LYS A 242 -8.51 -4.84 -15.40
C LYS A 242 -7.93 -4.23 -16.67
#